data_AF-A0A892IE53-F1
#
_entry.id   AF-A0A892IE53-F1
#
_cell.length_a   1.000
_cell.length_b   1.000
_cell.length_c   1.000
_cell.angle_alpha   90.00
_cell.angle_beta   90.00
_cell.angle_gamma   90.00
#
_symmetry.space_group_name_H-M   'P 1'
#
loop_
_entity.id
_entity.type
_entity.pdbx_description
1 polymer ?
#
loop_
_entity_poly.entity_id
_entity_poly.type
_entity_poly.pdbx_seq_one_letter_code
_entity_poly.pdbx_strand_id
1 'polypeptide(L)'
;MQAFSGSSFAAPPLADRKEHVIDAMRGFAALLVAYFHCRQVVWVGMQSFHRAYGHALDPSVIVGYLTFPFAWGSAGVPIFFVISGYCIHRNAALKLAADPAYRLDAPNFWARRFARIYPVLLAALLFTLALDAVSLQIEPVSHKIRDIGLAAFLVNLFSLQGVAGYTYGSNGALWTLSLEVQFYAIYPLLFALRRRVGMPAVVAAVAAVNVASAWLLERHDLQFFTSYWLSWTIGAWIADVRAQPAHAAAGAPSRAWTVAAVVLLAAGCGAFHFGQYGAFQLWAAGFACFLYRALACPPRPTPLLRVLGWFGDFSYSLYLIHLPLFVCLGSVLFRSELQLSIWPSFAFMAVAIPVAYLFYRLFERPAMTWSASLKPTRTTRVAAPAPEQPA
;
A
#
# COMPACT_ATOMS: atom_id res chain seq x y z
N MET A 1 16.46 32.50 -41.80
CA MET A 1 16.60 31.04 -42.00
C MET A 1 16.27 30.37 -40.67
N GLN A 2 15.09 29.76 -40.63
CA GLN A 2 14.48 28.89 -39.60
C GLN A 2 14.47 29.33 -38.11
N ALA A 3 13.26 29.72 -37.69
CA ALA A 3 12.85 29.93 -36.32
C ALA A 3 12.78 28.60 -35.55
N PHE A 4 13.33 28.59 -34.33
CA PHE A 4 13.06 27.57 -33.31
C PHE A 4 11.58 27.63 -32.92
N SER A 5 10.76 26.77 -33.52
CA SER A 5 9.40 26.54 -33.04
C SER A 5 9.49 25.83 -31.70
N GLY A 6 9.11 26.53 -30.63
CA GLY A 6 8.92 25.93 -29.32
C GLY A 6 7.94 24.76 -29.43
N SER A 7 8.43 23.56 -29.18
CA SER A 7 7.59 22.40 -28.91
C SER A 7 6.81 22.71 -27.63
N SER A 8 5.57 23.16 -27.81
CA SER A 8 4.55 23.18 -26.76
C SER A 8 4.62 21.84 -26.01
N PHE A 9 5.00 21.88 -24.73
CA PHE A 9 4.87 20.75 -23.83
C PHE A 9 3.37 20.48 -23.67
N ALA A 10 2.80 19.74 -24.62
CA ALA A 10 1.44 19.25 -24.54
C ALA A 10 1.31 18.50 -23.22
N ALA A 11 0.48 19.04 -22.33
CA ALA A 11 0.30 18.44 -21.03
C ALA A 11 -0.26 17.03 -21.21
N PRO A 12 0.29 16.00 -20.53
CA PRO A 12 -0.02 14.60 -20.81
C PRO A 12 -1.52 14.31 -20.78
N PRO A 13 -2.01 13.29 -21.51
CA PRO A 13 -3.40 12.86 -21.47
C PRO A 13 -3.96 12.74 -20.05
N LEU A 14 -5.25 12.98 -19.87
CA LEU A 14 -5.90 12.93 -18.54
C LEU A 14 -5.80 11.55 -17.87
N ALA A 15 -5.69 10.47 -18.65
CA ALA A 15 -5.47 9.11 -18.14
C ALA A 15 -4.06 8.99 -17.51
N ASP A 16 -3.03 9.38 -18.26
CA ASP A 16 -1.64 9.39 -17.82
C ASP A 16 -1.45 10.24 -16.56
N ARG A 17 -2.15 11.37 -16.44
CA ARG A 17 -2.10 12.19 -15.21
C ARG A 17 -2.70 11.48 -13.99
N LYS A 18 -3.75 10.68 -14.16
CA LYS A 18 -4.38 9.94 -13.05
C LYS A 18 -3.47 8.82 -12.57
N GLU A 19 -2.86 8.11 -13.50
CA GLU A 19 -1.88 7.06 -13.20
C GLU A 19 -0.67 7.66 -12.48
N HIS A 20 -0.14 8.77 -13.00
CA HIS A 20 0.98 9.50 -12.40
C HIS A 20 0.72 9.93 -10.94
N VAL A 21 -0.50 10.37 -10.62
CA VAL A 21 -0.88 10.77 -9.26
C VAL A 21 -0.93 9.57 -8.31
N ILE A 22 -1.50 8.45 -8.77
CA ILE A 22 -1.59 7.22 -7.98
C ILE A 22 -0.19 6.69 -7.67
N ASP A 23 0.69 6.63 -8.67
CA ASP A 23 2.05 6.16 -8.50
C ASP A 23 2.84 7.10 -7.57
N ALA A 24 2.66 8.41 -7.70
CA ALA A 24 3.26 9.38 -6.79
C ALA A 24 2.80 9.20 -5.33
N MET A 25 1.50 8.93 -5.11
CA MET A 25 0.98 8.64 -3.78
C MET A 25 1.54 7.34 -3.20
N ARG A 26 1.71 6.30 -4.04
CA ARG A 26 2.34 5.03 -3.64
C ARG A 26 3.80 5.22 -3.25
N GLY A 27 4.56 5.97 -4.05
CA GLY A 27 5.95 6.28 -3.76
C GLY A 27 6.10 7.07 -2.46
N PHE A 28 5.26 8.09 -2.26
CA PHE A 28 5.21 8.84 -1.00
C PHE A 28 4.91 7.94 0.20
N ALA A 29 3.89 7.07 0.10
CA ALA A 29 3.52 6.15 1.17
C ALA A 29 4.65 5.15 1.49
N ALA A 30 5.32 4.61 0.46
CA ALA A 30 6.44 3.68 0.65
C ALA A 30 7.61 4.33 1.40
N LEU A 31 8.01 5.53 0.97
CA LEU A 31 9.09 6.28 1.60
C LEU A 31 8.75 6.66 3.05
N LEU A 32 7.51 7.08 3.28
CA LEU A 32 7.01 7.45 4.60
C LEU A 32 7.08 6.27 5.58
N VAL A 33 6.58 5.09 5.18
CA VAL A 33 6.61 3.87 6.01
C VAL A 33 8.04 3.37 6.20
N ALA A 34 8.83 3.32 5.12
CA ALA A 34 10.20 2.83 5.19
C ALA A 34 11.05 3.70 6.13
N TYR A 35 10.94 5.03 6.04
CA TYR A 35 11.71 5.91 6.93
C TYR A 35 11.23 5.86 8.38
N PHE A 36 9.92 5.69 8.60
CA PHE A 36 9.38 5.44 9.94
C PHE A 36 9.97 4.17 10.57
N HIS A 37 9.99 3.05 9.84
CA HIS A 37 10.61 1.82 10.32
C HIS A 37 12.12 1.97 10.50
N CYS A 38 12.81 2.67 9.59
CA CYS A 38 14.24 2.95 9.74
C CYS A 38 14.54 3.63 11.08
N ARG A 39 13.75 4.65 11.45
CA ARG A 39 13.89 5.34 12.75
C ARG A 39 13.64 4.41 13.93
N GLN A 40 12.63 3.53 13.84
CA GLN A 40 12.35 2.56 14.90
C GLN A 40 13.43 1.49 15.08
N VAL A 41 14.24 1.23 14.04
CA VAL A 41 15.31 0.23 14.07
C VAL A 41 16.63 0.84 14.54
N VAL A 42 17.01 2.03 14.07
CA VAL A 42 18.37 2.57 14.28
C VAL A 42 18.44 3.75 15.24
N TRP A 43 17.32 4.41 15.58
CA TRP A 43 17.34 5.68 16.32
C TRP A 43 16.65 5.56 17.69
N VAL A 44 17.19 6.25 18.69
CA VAL A 44 16.73 6.20 20.10
C VAL A 44 15.30 6.68 20.35
N GLY A 45 14.67 7.31 19.35
CA GLY A 45 13.34 7.90 19.46
C GLY A 45 13.35 9.33 20.00
N MET A 46 12.25 10.05 19.76
CA MET A 46 12.17 11.50 20.00
C MET A 46 12.27 11.87 21.48
N GLN A 47 11.72 11.05 22.37
CA GLN A 47 11.76 11.31 23.81
C GLN A 47 13.19 11.23 24.35
N SER A 48 13.90 10.15 24.04
CA SER A 48 15.30 9.96 24.44
C SER A 48 16.22 11.01 23.80
N PHE A 49 15.98 11.33 22.52
CA PHE A 49 16.72 12.37 21.81
C PHE A 49 16.56 13.75 22.47
N HIS A 50 15.32 14.14 22.81
CA HIS A 50 15.05 15.40 23.49
C HIS A 50 15.68 15.46 24.88
N ARG A 51 15.68 14.35 25.64
CA ARG A 51 16.37 14.29 26.94
C ARG A 51 17.88 14.46 26.82
N ALA A 52 18.48 13.94 25.75
CA ALA A 52 19.93 14.01 25.54
C ALA A 52 20.39 15.39 25.04
N TYR A 53 19.68 15.96 24.06
CA TYR A 53 20.12 17.19 23.37
C TYR A 53 19.36 18.46 23.77
N GLY A 54 18.23 18.34 24.47
CA GLY A 54 17.40 19.48 24.85
C GLY A 54 17.05 20.37 23.65
N HIS A 55 17.30 21.67 23.79
CA HIS A 55 17.08 22.67 22.73
C HIS A 55 18.36 23.11 22.04
N ALA A 56 19.38 22.24 21.99
CA ALA A 56 20.62 22.54 21.29
C ALA A 56 20.36 22.91 19.81
N LEU A 57 21.07 23.92 19.32
CA LEU A 57 20.95 24.42 17.94
C LEU A 57 21.94 23.76 16.98
N ASP A 58 22.44 22.58 17.33
CA ASP A 58 23.31 21.80 16.46
C ASP A 58 22.52 21.35 15.20
N PRO A 59 23.13 21.38 14.00
CA PRO A 59 22.47 20.93 12.78
C PRO A 59 21.84 19.53 12.88
N SER A 60 22.46 18.58 13.58
CA SER A 60 21.90 17.23 13.78
C SER A 60 20.64 17.24 14.64
N VAL A 61 20.55 18.16 15.59
CA VAL A 61 19.39 18.34 16.48
C VAL A 61 18.23 18.99 15.75
N ILE A 62 18.51 20.02 14.96
CA ILE A 62 17.52 20.65 14.08
C ILE A 62 16.96 19.62 13.09
N VAL A 63 17.82 18.88 12.40
CA VAL A 63 17.39 17.84 11.46
C VAL A 63 16.60 16.75 12.19
N GLY A 64 17.05 16.33 13.38
CA GLY A 64 16.31 15.41 14.24
C GLY A 64 14.87 15.87 14.49
N TYR A 65 14.66 17.12 14.90
CA TYR A 65 13.34 17.68 15.11
C TYR A 65 12.53 17.84 13.82
N LEU A 66 13.16 18.21 12.70
CA LEU A 66 12.49 18.28 11.40
C LEU A 66 11.94 16.92 10.94
N THR A 67 12.49 15.80 11.45
CA THR A 67 11.95 14.46 11.17
C THR A 67 10.74 14.08 12.04
N PHE A 68 10.28 14.95 12.94
CA PHE A 68 9.13 14.68 13.80
C PHE A 68 7.86 14.22 13.06
N PRO A 69 7.47 14.80 11.90
CA PRO A 69 6.29 14.35 11.16
C PRO A 69 6.32 12.87 10.76
N PHE A 70 7.51 12.28 10.61
CA PHE A 70 7.64 10.85 10.31
C PHE A 70 7.28 9.95 11.50
N ALA A 71 6.99 10.50 12.69
CA ALA A 71 6.46 9.72 13.81
C ALA A 71 5.10 9.08 13.51
N TRP A 72 4.34 9.67 12.57
CA TRP A 72 3.07 9.11 12.07
C TRP A 72 3.24 8.38 10.75
N GLY A 73 4.44 7.88 10.42
CA GLY A 73 4.68 7.25 9.13
C GLY A 73 3.89 5.96 8.88
N SER A 74 3.35 5.34 9.93
CA SER A 74 2.34 4.26 9.83
C SER A 74 1.09 4.68 9.04
N ALA A 75 0.79 5.98 8.95
CA ALA A 75 -0.29 6.53 8.11
C ALA A 75 -0.11 6.25 6.61
N GLY A 76 1.08 5.85 6.16
CA GLY A 76 1.30 5.38 4.79
C GLY A 76 0.62 4.04 4.48
N VAL A 77 0.33 3.20 5.47
CA VAL A 77 -0.34 1.90 5.25
C VAL A 77 -1.79 2.07 4.78
N PRO A 78 -2.65 2.91 5.43
CA PRO A 78 -3.97 3.24 4.93
C PRO A 78 -3.99 3.72 3.46
N ILE A 79 -2.96 4.46 3.04
CA ILE A 79 -2.83 4.94 1.66
C ILE A 79 -2.76 3.74 0.69
N PHE A 80 -1.94 2.74 0.99
CA PHE A 80 -1.85 1.52 0.17
C PHE A 80 -3.18 0.76 0.09
N PHE A 81 -3.92 0.65 1.19
CA PHE A 81 -5.20 -0.07 1.18
C PHE A 81 -6.26 0.64 0.35
N VAL A 82 -6.39 1.96 0.48
CA VAL A 82 -7.33 2.75 -0.34
C VAL A 82 -6.93 2.70 -1.82
N ILE A 83 -5.65 2.83 -2.16
CA ILE A 83 -5.16 2.72 -3.54
C ILE A 83 -5.40 1.31 -4.10
N SER A 84 -5.10 0.27 -3.33
CA SER A 84 -5.29 -1.13 -3.72
C SER A 84 -6.75 -1.38 -4.07
N GLY A 85 -7.69 -0.98 -3.21
CA GLY A 85 -9.13 -1.09 -3.46
C GLY A 85 -9.58 -0.36 -4.72
N TYR A 86 -9.10 0.87 -4.92
CA TYR A 86 -9.38 1.65 -6.13
C TYR A 86 -8.88 0.93 -7.40
N CYS A 87 -7.58 0.61 -7.45
CA CYS A 87 -6.95 0.03 -8.63
C CYS A 87 -7.51 -1.35 -9.00
N ILE A 88 -7.84 -2.17 -8.01
CA ILE A 88 -8.39 -3.51 -8.22
C ILE A 88 -9.82 -3.44 -8.75
N HIS A 89 -10.67 -2.60 -8.14
CA HIS A 89 -12.07 -2.52 -8.50
C HIS A 89 -12.32 -1.75 -9.80
N ARG A 90 -11.49 -0.75 -10.12
CA ARG A 90 -11.65 0.17 -11.27
C ARG A 90 -11.98 -0.52 -12.59
N ASN A 91 -11.21 -1.52 -13.00
CA ASN A 91 -11.45 -2.16 -14.30
C ASN A 91 -12.79 -2.91 -14.34
N ALA A 92 -13.12 -3.61 -13.25
CA ALA A 92 -14.39 -4.33 -13.15
C ALA A 92 -15.59 -3.37 -13.07
N ALA A 93 -15.45 -2.25 -12.36
CA ALA A 93 -16.46 -1.20 -12.28
C ALA A 93 -16.72 -0.57 -13.66
N LEU A 94 -15.68 -0.25 -14.41
CA LEU A 94 -15.81 0.30 -15.78
C LEU A 94 -16.51 -0.69 -16.72
N LYS A 95 -16.14 -1.98 -16.67
CA LYS A 95 -16.79 -3.01 -17.49
C LYS A 95 -18.25 -3.22 -17.10
N LEU A 96 -18.56 -3.16 -15.81
CA LEU A 96 -19.93 -3.30 -15.32
C LEU A 96 -20.80 -2.08 -15.64
N ALA A 97 -20.22 -0.88 -15.68
CA ALA A 97 -20.91 0.33 -16.13
C ALA A 97 -21.20 0.31 -17.63
N ALA A 98 -20.32 -0.30 -18.44
CA ALA A 98 -20.52 -0.48 -19.87
C ALA A 98 -21.47 -1.66 -20.21
N ASP A 99 -21.43 -2.74 -19.42
CA ASP A 99 -22.25 -3.94 -19.60
C ASP A 99 -22.77 -4.42 -18.22
N PRO A 100 -24.07 -4.20 -17.90
CA PRO A 100 -24.68 -4.67 -16.65
C PRO A 100 -24.64 -6.20 -16.46
N ALA A 101 -24.55 -6.96 -17.56
CA ALA A 101 -24.45 -8.41 -17.52
C ALA A 101 -23.02 -8.91 -17.22
N TYR A 102 -22.02 -8.02 -17.26
CA TYR A 102 -20.62 -8.36 -17.02
C TYR A 102 -20.42 -9.14 -15.71
N ARG A 103 -19.66 -10.23 -15.81
CA ARG A 103 -19.24 -11.07 -14.69
C ARG A 103 -17.72 -11.09 -14.60
N LEU A 104 -17.21 -11.09 -13.37
CA LEU A 104 -15.78 -11.21 -13.14
C LEU A 104 -15.33 -12.65 -13.41
N ASP A 105 -14.31 -12.79 -14.26
CA ASP A 105 -13.57 -14.05 -14.43
C ASP A 105 -12.64 -14.25 -13.21
N ALA A 106 -13.19 -14.88 -12.17
CA ALA A 106 -12.53 -15.08 -10.88
C ALA A 106 -11.25 -15.94 -10.94
N PRO A 107 -11.22 -17.10 -11.64
CA PRO A 107 -10.00 -17.91 -11.73
C PRO A 107 -8.82 -17.13 -12.34
N ASN A 108 -9.08 -16.42 -13.44
CA ASN A 108 -8.09 -15.59 -14.11
C ASN A 108 -7.70 -14.36 -13.27
N PHE A 109 -8.65 -13.79 -12.51
CA PHE A 109 -8.33 -12.75 -11.54
C PHE A 109 -7.33 -13.25 -10.49
N TRP A 110 -7.59 -14.41 -9.87
CA TRP A 110 -6.71 -14.99 -8.87
C TRP A 110 -5.35 -15.39 -9.46
N ALA A 111 -5.33 -16.03 -10.64
CA ALA A 111 -4.10 -16.42 -11.32
C ALA A 111 -3.18 -15.21 -11.58
N ARG A 112 -3.73 -14.10 -12.06
CA ARG A 112 -2.95 -12.85 -12.25
C ARG A 112 -2.40 -12.29 -10.96
N ARG A 113 -3.17 -12.31 -9.87
CA ARG A 113 -2.72 -11.79 -8.57
C ARG A 113 -1.65 -12.69 -7.95
N PHE A 114 -1.83 -14.00 -8.06
CA PHE A 114 -0.83 -14.99 -7.65
C PHE A 114 0.50 -14.78 -8.39
N ALA A 115 0.46 -14.74 -9.72
CA ALA A 115 1.65 -14.54 -10.56
C ALA A 115 2.37 -13.20 -10.31
N ARG A 116 1.64 -12.17 -9.86
CA ARG A 116 2.20 -10.86 -9.54
C ARG A 116 2.94 -10.85 -8.19
N ILE A 117 2.47 -11.61 -7.20
CA ILE A 117 2.87 -11.44 -5.79
C ILE A 117 3.75 -12.56 -5.28
N TYR A 118 3.41 -13.82 -5.56
CA TYR A 118 4.10 -14.95 -4.96
C TYR A 118 5.59 -15.06 -5.34
N PRO A 119 6.01 -14.78 -6.59
CA PRO A 119 7.44 -14.76 -6.91
C PRO A 119 8.22 -13.74 -6.10
N VAL A 120 7.64 -12.56 -5.89
CA VAL A 120 8.26 -11.45 -5.16
C VAL A 120 8.27 -11.71 -3.67
N LEU A 121 7.16 -12.26 -3.13
CA LEU A 121 7.06 -12.71 -1.74
C LEU A 121 8.11 -13.78 -1.42
N LEU A 122 8.24 -14.81 -2.27
CA LEU A 122 9.23 -15.86 -2.06
C LEU A 122 10.65 -15.28 -2.03
N ALA A 123 10.97 -14.41 -3.00
CA ALA A 123 12.27 -13.73 -3.02
C ALA A 123 12.50 -12.87 -1.76
N ALA A 124 11.46 -12.19 -1.25
CA ALA A 124 11.55 -11.37 -0.04
C ALA A 124 11.73 -12.21 1.23
N LEU A 125 11.09 -13.39 1.32
CA LEU A 125 11.29 -14.32 2.44
C LEU A 125 12.70 -14.90 2.44
N LEU A 126 13.23 -15.28 1.27
CA LEU A 126 14.61 -15.75 1.14
C LEU A 126 15.61 -14.63 1.45
N PHE A 127 15.33 -13.40 1.01
CA PHE A 127 16.14 -12.23 1.35
C PHE A 127 16.13 -11.96 2.86
N THR A 128 14.96 -12.06 3.50
CA THR A 128 14.81 -11.94 4.96
C THR A 128 15.63 -13.01 5.67
N LEU A 129 15.50 -14.28 5.28
CA LEU A 129 16.27 -15.39 5.84
C LEU A 129 17.78 -15.14 5.73
N ALA A 130 18.26 -14.70 4.57
CA ALA A 130 19.68 -14.44 4.34
C ALA A 130 20.22 -13.32 5.26
N LEU A 131 19.49 -12.21 5.37
CA LEU A 131 19.91 -11.06 6.19
C LEU A 131 19.80 -11.33 7.70
N ASP A 132 18.75 -12.03 8.12
CA ASP A 132 18.56 -12.39 9.53
C ASP A 132 19.58 -13.44 9.95
N ALA A 133 19.92 -14.41 9.09
CA ALA A 133 20.97 -15.39 9.36
C ALA A 133 22.33 -14.73 9.62
N VAL A 134 22.68 -13.66 8.87
CA VAL A 134 23.88 -12.85 9.14
C VAL A 134 23.76 -12.12 10.48
N SER A 135 22.61 -11.50 10.74
CA SER A 135 22.37 -10.71 11.96
C SER A 135 22.42 -11.57 13.24
N LEU A 136 21.96 -12.82 13.17
CA LEU A 136 22.01 -13.78 14.28
C LEU A 136 23.44 -14.21 14.68
N GLN A 137 24.45 -13.94 13.85
CA GLN A 137 25.85 -14.20 14.18
C GLN A 137 26.51 -13.01 14.91
N ILE A 138 25.79 -11.91 15.13
CA ILE A 138 26.33 -10.66 15.69
C ILE A 138 25.60 -10.34 17.01
N GLU A 139 26.33 -10.43 18.12
CA GLU A 139 25.81 -10.08 19.44
C GLU A 139 26.01 -8.60 19.79
N PRO A 140 25.02 -7.93 20.41
CA PRO A 140 23.70 -8.45 20.77
C PRO A 140 22.75 -8.60 19.57
N VAL A 141 22.00 -9.71 19.53
CA VAL A 141 20.96 -9.93 18.53
C VAL A 141 19.84 -8.90 18.65
N SER A 142 19.41 -8.35 17.51
CA SER A 142 18.29 -7.41 17.47
C SER A 142 16.98 -8.06 17.92
N HIS A 143 16.31 -7.44 18.89
CA HIS A 143 14.98 -7.85 19.36
C HIS A 143 13.87 -7.81 18.28
N LYS A 144 14.17 -7.25 17.10
CA LYS A 144 13.25 -7.24 15.95
C LYS A 144 13.18 -8.59 15.25
N ILE A 145 14.23 -9.42 15.34
CA ILE A 145 14.27 -10.74 14.72
C ILE A 145 13.39 -11.68 15.56
N ARG A 146 12.32 -12.20 14.95
CA ARG A 146 11.44 -13.22 15.53
C ARG A 146 11.88 -14.62 15.09
N ASP A 147 10.92 -15.49 14.78
CA ASP A 147 11.16 -16.84 14.32
C ASP A 147 11.55 -16.87 12.83
N ILE A 148 12.70 -17.49 12.52
CA ILE A 148 13.19 -17.74 11.16
C ILE A 148 13.06 -19.22 10.73
N GLY A 149 12.42 -20.05 11.56
CA GLY A 149 12.21 -21.47 11.30
C GLY A 149 11.26 -21.77 10.14
N LEU A 150 11.27 -23.04 9.70
CA LEU A 150 10.48 -23.50 8.55
C LEU A 150 8.97 -23.28 8.75
N ALA A 151 8.46 -23.47 9.96
CA ALA A 151 7.04 -23.26 10.26
C ALA A 151 6.64 -21.78 10.03
N ALA A 152 7.40 -20.83 10.58
CA ALA A 152 7.18 -19.40 10.35
C ALA A 152 7.33 -19.01 8.87
N PHE A 153 8.30 -19.60 8.17
CA PHE A 153 8.47 -19.42 6.73
C PHE A 153 7.22 -19.84 5.95
N LEU A 154 6.68 -21.03 6.23
CA LEU A 154 5.48 -21.55 5.58
C LEU A 154 4.23 -20.72 5.91
N VAL A 155 4.07 -20.31 7.17
CA VAL A 155 2.97 -19.41 7.59
C VAL A 155 2.99 -18.13 6.75
N ASN A 156 4.16 -17.54 6.53
CA ASN A 156 4.28 -16.30 5.76
C ASN A 156 4.19 -16.53 4.25
N LEU A 157 4.70 -17.65 3.75
CA LEU A 157 4.57 -18.06 2.34
C LEU A 157 3.11 -18.22 1.94
N PHE A 158 2.29 -18.81 2.82
CA PHE A 158 0.83 -18.94 2.61
C PHE A 158 0.04 -17.71 3.02
N SER A 159 0.70 -16.61 3.41
CA SER A 159 0.04 -15.35 3.79
C SER A 159 -0.92 -15.51 4.99
N LEU A 160 -0.55 -16.35 5.97
CA LEU A 160 -1.32 -16.66 7.18
C LEU A 160 -0.81 -15.94 8.43
N GLN A 161 0.23 -15.12 8.32
CA GLN A 161 0.71 -14.26 9.39
C GLN A 161 -0.39 -13.28 9.84
N GLY A 162 -0.56 -13.16 11.16
CA GLY A 162 -1.68 -12.45 11.81
C GLY A 162 -2.83 -13.37 12.24
N VAL A 163 -2.91 -14.59 11.69
CA VAL A 163 -3.95 -15.59 12.00
C VAL A 163 -3.36 -16.87 12.58
N ALA A 164 -2.38 -17.47 11.89
CA ALA A 164 -1.76 -18.74 12.25
C ALA A 164 -0.32 -18.61 12.77
N GLY A 165 0.19 -17.38 12.87
CA GLY A 165 1.53 -17.08 13.38
C GLY A 165 1.94 -15.63 13.16
N TYR A 166 3.17 -15.30 13.52
CA TYR A 166 3.73 -13.96 13.38
C TYR A 166 4.45 -13.77 12.03
N THR A 167 4.82 -12.52 11.76
CA THR A 167 5.67 -12.15 10.62
C THR A 167 7.02 -12.87 10.67
N TYR A 168 7.51 -13.31 9.52
CA TYR A 168 8.77 -14.05 9.40
C TYR A 168 9.99 -13.20 9.76
N GLY A 169 10.83 -13.71 10.67
CA GLY A 169 12.08 -13.05 11.07
C GLY A 169 11.89 -11.60 11.51
N SER A 170 12.74 -10.72 11.00
CA SER A 170 12.68 -9.27 11.22
C SER A 170 11.68 -8.53 10.32
N ASN A 171 11.05 -9.23 9.37
CA ASN A 171 10.21 -8.62 8.35
C ASN A 171 8.78 -8.36 8.86
N GLY A 172 8.69 -7.48 9.85
CA GLY A 172 7.45 -7.04 10.47
C GLY A 172 6.48 -6.34 9.52
N ALA A 173 6.86 -6.02 8.27
CA ALA A 173 5.99 -5.36 7.29
C ALA A 173 5.06 -6.36 6.56
N LEU A 174 5.35 -7.66 6.60
CA LEU A 174 4.59 -8.69 5.87
C LEU A 174 3.13 -8.84 6.32
N TRP A 175 2.74 -8.31 7.48
CA TRP A 175 1.35 -8.38 7.94
C TRP A 175 0.36 -7.70 6.99
N THR A 176 0.73 -6.60 6.33
CA THR A 176 -0.18 -5.93 5.38
C THR A 176 -0.38 -6.76 4.11
N LEU A 177 0.64 -7.54 3.72
CA LEU A 177 0.59 -8.41 2.57
C LEU A 177 -0.38 -9.58 2.79
N SER A 178 -0.45 -10.15 4.01
CA SER A 178 -1.45 -11.20 4.29
C SER A 178 -2.87 -10.67 4.15
N LEU A 179 -3.13 -9.45 4.62
CA LEU A 179 -4.42 -8.79 4.45
C LEU A 179 -4.74 -8.53 2.97
N GLU A 180 -3.74 -8.12 2.19
CA GLU A 180 -3.90 -7.91 0.75
C GLU A 180 -4.26 -9.20 -0.01
N VAL A 181 -3.61 -10.32 0.32
CA VAL A 181 -3.97 -11.64 -0.25
C VAL A 181 -5.40 -12.05 0.15
N GLN A 182 -5.80 -11.80 1.40
CA GLN A 182 -7.17 -12.04 1.86
C GLN A 182 -8.19 -11.16 1.10
N PHE A 183 -7.87 -9.89 0.83
CA PHE A 183 -8.72 -9.02 0.00
C PHE A 183 -8.91 -9.58 -1.41
N TYR A 184 -7.90 -10.22 -1.99
CA TYR A 184 -8.03 -10.84 -3.32
C TYR A 184 -8.87 -12.10 -3.30
N ALA A 185 -8.75 -12.91 -2.24
CA ALA A 185 -9.56 -14.09 -2.06
C ALA A 185 -11.05 -13.73 -2.01
N ILE A 186 -11.40 -12.69 -1.23
CA ILE A 186 -12.80 -12.27 -1.03
C ILE A 186 -13.36 -11.40 -2.17
N TYR A 187 -12.50 -10.78 -2.99
CA TYR A 187 -12.91 -9.79 -3.99
C TYR A 187 -14.01 -10.28 -4.98
N PRO A 188 -13.95 -11.49 -5.57
CA PRO A 188 -15.00 -11.95 -6.46
C PRO A 188 -16.38 -12.04 -5.80
N LEU A 189 -16.43 -12.41 -4.51
CA LEU A 189 -17.66 -12.45 -3.73
C LEU A 189 -18.18 -11.04 -3.47
N LEU A 190 -17.29 -10.11 -3.11
CA LEU A 190 -17.64 -8.70 -2.94
C LEU A 190 -18.20 -8.08 -4.24
N PHE A 191 -17.58 -8.41 -5.38
CA PHE A 191 -18.05 -7.97 -6.69
C PHE A 191 -19.43 -8.56 -7.03
N ALA A 192 -19.66 -9.84 -6.73
CA ALA A 192 -20.96 -10.46 -6.89
C ALA A 192 -22.04 -9.81 -6.00
N LEU A 193 -21.70 -9.46 -4.75
CA LEU A 193 -22.59 -8.75 -3.83
C LEU A 193 -22.91 -7.34 -4.35
N ARG A 194 -21.90 -6.59 -4.81
CA ARG A 194 -22.06 -5.27 -5.44
C ARG A 194 -23.00 -5.28 -6.63
N ARG A 195 -23.09 -6.40 -7.37
CA ARG A 195 -24.05 -6.55 -8.49
C ARG A 195 -25.49 -6.75 -8.01
N ARG A 196 -25.70 -7.36 -6.84
CA ARG A 196 -27.04 -7.65 -6.30
C ARG A 196 -27.64 -6.47 -5.54
N VAL A 197 -26.85 -5.82 -4.68
CA VAL A 197 -27.36 -4.82 -3.74
C VAL A 197 -26.79 -3.40 -3.96
N GLY A 198 -25.88 -3.26 -4.93
CA GLY A 198 -25.19 -1.99 -5.19
C GLY A 198 -24.02 -1.71 -4.24
N MET A 199 -23.16 -0.77 -4.63
CA MET A 199 -21.95 -0.44 -3.86
C MET A 199 -22.22 0.22 -2.49
N PRO A 200 -23.22 1.10 -2.32
CA PRO A 200 -23.52 1.69 -1.00
C PRO A 200 -23.89 0.64 0.06
N ALA A 201 -24.72 -0.34 -0.31
CA ALA A 201 -25.09 -1.43 0.59
C ALA A 201 -23.88 -2.31 0.95
N VAL A 202 -22.97 -2.55 -0.01
CA VAL A 202 -21.70 -3.23 0.24
C VAL A 202 -20.83 -2.46 1.24
N VAL A 203 -20.68 -1.15 1.06
CA VAL A 203 -19.91 -0.30 1.99
C VAL A 203 -20.52 -0.34 3.39
N ALA A 204 -21.86 -0.25 3.50
CA ALA A 204 -22.55 -0.32 4.79
C ALA A 204 -22.36 -1.68 5.48
N ALA A 205 -22.48 -2.78 4.74
CA ALA A 205 -22.26 -4.12 5.26
C ALA A 205 -20.80 -4.31 5.72
N VAL A 206 -19.82 -3.87 4.92
CA VAL A 206 -18.40 -3.93 5.29
C VAL A 206 -18.12 -3.05 6.51
N ALA A 207 -18.71 -1.86 6.60
CA ALA A 207 -18.57 -0.99 7.77
C ALA A 207 -19.11 -1.66 9.05
N ALA A 208 -20.26 -2.33 8.97
CA ALA A 208 -20.81 -3.07 10.10
C ALA A 208 -19.89 -4.23 10.55
N VAL A 209 -19.39 -5.01 9.58
CA VAL A 209 -18.41 -6.09 9.85
C VAL A 209 -17.12 -5.53 10.43
N ASN A 210 -16.64 -4.40 9.93
CA ASN A 210 -15.43 -3.75 10.38
C ASN A 210 -15.54 -3.29 11.84
N VAL A 211 -16.66 -2.67 12.22
CA VAL A 211 -16.95 -2.30 13.60
C VAL A 211 -17.02 -3.53 14.48
N ALA A 212 -17.80 -4.56 14.11
CA ALA A 212 -17.89 -5.80 14.87
C ALA A 212 -16.51 -6.47 15.06
N SER A 213 -15.69 -6.46 14.01
CA SER A 213 -14.31 -6.98 14.01
C SER A 213 -13.41 -6.19 14.96
N ALA A 214 -13.51 -4.87 14.99
CA ALA A 214 -12.77 -4.03 15.94
C ALA A 214 -13.12 -4.40 17.40
N TRP A 215 -14.40 -4.58 17.69
CA TRP A 215 -14.86 -4.95 19.03
C TRP A 215 -14.42 -6.35 19.46
N LEU A 216 -14.43 -7.32 18.53
CA LEU A 216 -14.18 -8.73 18.83
C LEU A 216 -12.71 -9.16 18.71
N LEU A 217 -12.01 -8.73 17.66
CA LEU A 217 -10.70 -9.28 17.29
C LEU A 217 -9.53 -8.43 17.79
N GLU A 218 -9.70 -7.10 17.85
CA GLU A 218 -8.61 -6.19 18.26
C GLU A 218 -8.17 -6.47 19.71
N ARG A 219 -9.10 -6.83 20.59
CA ARG A 219 -8.81 -7.20 21.98
C ARG A 219 -7.92 -8.44 22.11
N HIS A 220 -7.82 -9.25 21.07
CA HIS A 220 -7.05 -10.50 21.05
C HIS A 220 -5.80 -10.45 20.15
N ASP A 221 -5.41 -9.26 19.70
CA ASP A 221 -4.24 -9.06 18.80
C ASP A 221 -4.31 -9.87 17.50
N LEU A 222 -5.52 -10.21 17.06
CA LEU A 222 -5.76 -10.95 15.81
C LEU A 222 -5.86 -9.97 14.64
N GLN A 223 -4.92 -10.10 13.70
CA GLN A 223 -4.85 -9.25 12.52
C GLN A 223 -5.57 -9.90 11.35
N PHE A 224 -6.90 -9.72 11.30
CA PHE A 224 -7.76 -10.27 10.25
C PHE A 224 -8.22 -9.19 9.27
N PHE A 225 -8.44 -9.56 8.00
CA PHE A 225 -8.79 -8.59 6.95
C PHE A 225 -10.03 -7.76 7.27
N THR A 226 -10.99 -8.31 8.01
CA THR A 226 -12.24 -7.65 8.41
C THR A 226 -12.00 -6.34 9.16
N SER A 227 -10.94 -6.27 9.98
CA SER A 227 -10.53 -5.08 10.73
C SER A 227 -10.05 -3.93 9.83
N TYR A 228 -9.58 -4.22 8.61
CA TYR A 228 -9.08 -3.19 7.70
C TYR A 228 -9.88 -3.08 6.40
N TRP A 229 -10.89 -3.95 6.23
CA TRP A 229 -11.64 -4.11 5.00
C TRP A 229 -12.36 -2.85 4.54
N LEU A 230 -12.78 -1.99 5.47
CA LEU A 230 -13.44 -0.73 5.16
C LEU A 230 -12.52 0.22 4.38
N SER A 231 -11.25 0.36 4.78
CA SER A 231 -10.29 1.23 4.10
C SER A 231 -10.08 0.84 2.63
N TRP A 232 -9.97 -0.47 2.37
CA TRP A 232 -9.90 -1.02 1.02
C TRP A 232 -11.21 -0.79 0.24
N THR A 233 -12.36 -1.03 0.89
CA THR A 233 -13.69 -0.91 0.26
C THR A 233 -14.04 0.54 -0.09
N ILE A 234 -13.59 1.53 0.68
CA ILE A 234 -13.75 2.95 0.34
C ILE A 234 -13.00 3.28 -0.96
N GLY A 235 -11.81 2.73 -1.16
CA GLY A 235 -11.09 2.84 -2.43
C GLY A 235 -11.88 2.25 -3.61
N ALA A 236 -12.46 1.07 -3.41
CA ALA A 236 -13.33 0.44 -4.40
C ALA A 236 -14.61 1.27 -4.67
N TRP A 237 -15.18 1.90 -3.65
CA TRP A 237 -16.34 2.79 -3.79
C TRP A 237 -16.01 4.02 -4.64
N ILE A 238 -14.82 4.64 -4.44
CA ILE A 238 -14.35 5.74 -5.29
C ILE A 238 -14.29 5.28 -6.76
N ALA A 239 -13.81 4.06 -7.02
CA ALA A 239 -13.76 3.50 -8.37
C ALA A 239 -15.16 3.30 -8.98
N ASP A 240 -16.12 2.81 -8.20
CA ASP A 240 -17.50 2.58 -8.67
C ASP A 240 -18.23 3.89 -8.96
N VAL A 241 -18.15 4.88 -8.08
CA VAL A 241 -18.70 6.24 -8.28
C VAL A 241 -18.12 6.86 -9.55
N ARG A 242 -16.82 6.70 -9.80
CA ARG A 242 -16.13 7.28 -10.95
C ARG A 242 -16.37 6.53 -12.26
N ALA A 243 -16.85 5.29 -12.20
CA ALA A 243 -17.24 4.54 -13.40
C ALA A 243 -18.62 4.96 -13.94
N GLN A 244 -19.44 5.64 -13.12
CA GLN A 244 -20.79 6.05 -13.51
C GLN A 244 -20.76 7.29 -14.43
N PRO A 245 -21.46 7.27 -15.59
CA PRO A 245 -21.48 8.40 -16.54
C PRO A 245 -21.98 9.71 -15.93
N ALA A 246 -23.00 9.65 -15.06
CA ALA A 246 -23.57 10.82 -14.39
C ALA A 246 -22.53 11.56 -13.52
N HIS A 247 -21.64 10.82 -12.87
CA HIS A 247 -20.55 11.40 -12.08
C HIS A 247 -19.36 11.87 -12.90
N ALA A 248 -19.18 11.34 -14.11
CA ALA A 248 -18.23 11.89 -15.08
C ALA A 248 -18.70 13.25 -15.64
N ALA A 249 -20.01 13.45 -15.73
CA ALA A 249 -20.63 14.71 -16.14
C ALA A 249 -20.75 15.74 -14.99
N ALA A 250 -20.75 15.27 -13.73
CA ALA A 250 -20.73 16.15 -12.57
C ALA A 250 -19.41 16.95 -12.52
N GLY A 251 -19.51 18.26 -12.29
CA GLY A 251 -18.36 19.17 -12.21
C GLY A 251 -17.36 18.81 -11.09
N ALA A 252 -16.30 19.62 -10.98
CA ALA A 252 -15.25 19.40 -9.99
C ALA A 252 -15.80 19.30 -8.56
N PRO A 253 -15.36 18.30 -7.76
CA PRO A 253 -15.80 18.18 -6.37
C PRO A 253 -15.38 19.42 -5.56
N SER A 254 -16.23 19.82 -4.62
CA SER A 254 -16.04 21.03 -3.82
C SER A 254 -14.73 21.02 -3.01
N ARG A 255 -14.23 22.21 -2.66
CA ARG A 255 -13.04 22.36 -1.81
C ARG A 255 -13.21 21.73 -0.41
N ALA A 256 -14.46 21.50 0.02
CA ALA A 256 -14.79 20.84 1.28
C ALA A 256 -14.14 19.46 1.41
N TRP A 257 -13.95 18.72 0.32
CA TRP A 257 -13.27 17.42 0.36
C TRP A 257 -11.80 17.51 0.81
N THR A 258 -11.11 18.60 0.49
CA THR A 258 -9.75 18.81 1.01
C THR A 258 -9.75 19.24 2.46
N VAL A 259 -10.72 20.06 2.86
CA VAL A 259 -10.88 20.43 4.27
C VAL A 259 -11.16 19.18 5.09
N ALA A 260 -12.09 18.33 4.65
CA ALA A 260 -12.37 17.04 5.27
C ALA A 260 -11.14 16.14 5.31
N ALA A 261 -10.38 16.06 4.21
CA ALA A 261 -9.13 15.29 4.18
C ALA A 261 -8.13 15.78 5.26
N VAL A 262 -7.89 17.09 5.34
CA VAL A 262 -6.96 17.67 6.32
C VAL A 262 -7.45 17.45 7.76
N VAL A 263 -8.74 17.68 8.02
CA VAL A 263 -9.34 17.47 9.35
C VAL A 263 -9.23 16.02 9.78
N LEU A 264 -9.56 15.06 8.91
CA LEU A 264 -9.49 13.63 9.22
C LEU A 264 -8.04 13.15 9.41
N LEU A 265 -7.10 13.65 8.60
CA LEU A 265 -5.69 13.33 8.76
C LEU A 265 -5.14 13.85 10.09
N ALA A 266 -5.45 15.10 10.45
CA ALA A 266 -5.07 15.69 11.72
C ALA A 266 -5.73 14.99 12.92
N ALA A 267 -7.02 14.65 12.80
CA ALA A 267 -7.74 13.87 13.81
C ALA A 267 -7.11 12.48 14.00
N GLY A 268 -6.66 11.84 12.92
CA GLY A 268 -5.93 10.58 12.98
C GLY A 268 -4.60 10.70 13.75
N CYS A 269 -3.86 11.79 13.58
CA CYS A 269 -2.65 12.05 14.35
C CYS A 269 -2.91 12.17 15.86
N GLY A 270 -4.03 12.79 16.25
CA GLY A 270 -4.48 12.86 17.65
C GLY A 270 -4.99 11.51 18.17
N ALA A 271 -5.79 10.80 17.37
CA ALA A 271 -6.32 9.48 17.71
C ALA A 271 -5.23 8.43 17.90
N PHE A 272 -4.07 8.58 17.24
CA PHE A 272 -2.94 7.66 17.34
C PHE A 272 -2.43 7.52 18.79
N HIS A 273 -2.64 8.54 19.63
CA HIS A 273 -2.31 8.48 21.05
C HIS A 273 -3.20 7.50 21.83
N PHE A 274 -4.47 7.36 21.42
CA PHE A 274 -5.47 6.53 22.10
C PHE A 274 -5.58 5.12 21.51
N GLY A 275 -5.12 4.92 20.27
CA GLY A 275 -5.11 3.61 19.62
C GLY A 275 -4.78 3.70 18.14
N GLN A 276 -4.02 2.71 17.65
CA GLN A 276 -3.61 2.68 16.25
C GLN A 276 -4.79 2.43 15.30
N TYR A 277 -5.79 1.67 15.72
CA TYR A 277 -6.93 1.32 14.88
C TYR A 277 -7.79 2.52 14.51
N GLY A 278 -8.22 3.33 15.49
CA GLY A 278 -9.01 4.53 15.25
C GLY A 278 -8.27 5.52 14.35
N ALA A 279 -6.96 5.72 14.60
CA ALA A 279 -6.10 6.54 13.76
C ALA A 279 -6.03 6.00 12.32
N PHE A 280 -5.91 4.69 12.14
CA PHE A 280 -5.89 4.04 10.84
C PHE A 280 -7.14 4.35 10.02
N GLN A 281 -8.33 4.22 10.62
CA GLN A 281 -9.60 4.47 9.93
C GLN A 281 -9.74 5.96 9.55
N LEU A 282 -9.35 6.87 10.43
CA LEU A 282 -9.36 8.31 10.15
C LEU A 282 -8.39 8.69 9.02
N TRP A 283 -7.18 8.13 9.03
CA TRP A 283 -6.22 8.32 7.95
C TRP A 283 -6.71 7.74 6.62
N ALA A 284 -7.33 6.56 6.63
CA ALA A 284 -7.93 5.96 5.44
C ALA A 284 -9.04 6.85 4.86
N ALA A 285 -9.96 7.34 5.70
CA ALA A 285 -11.04 8.22 5.28
C ALA A 285 -10.54 9.58 4.79
N GLY A 286 -9.55 10.17 5.49
CA GLY A 286 -8.93 11.43 5.08
C GLY A 286 -8.22 11.31 3.74
N PHE A 287 -7.46 10.22 3.55
CA PHE A 287 -6.82 9.93 2.27
C PHE A 287 -7.84 9.64 1.16
N ALA A 288 -8.92 8.92 1.45
CA ALA A 288 -9.99 8.69 0.48
C ALA A 288 -10.64 10.01 -0.01
N CYS A 289 -10.89 10.96 0.89
CA CYS A 289 -11.37 12.29 0.53
C CYS A 289 -10.39 13.03 -0.39
N PHE A 290 -9.09 12.95 -0.08
CA PHE A 290 -8.03 13.52 -0.92
C PHE A 290 -7.96 12.86 -2.30
N LEU A 291 -7.94 11.52 -2.35
CA LEU A 291 -7.90 10.73 -3.58
C LEU A 291 -9.11 11.02 -4.47
N TYR A 292 -10.31 11.09 -3.91
CA TYR A 292 -11.54 11.40 -4.65
C TYR A 292 -11.44 12.75 -5.39
N ARG A 293 -10.91 13.79 -4.72
CA ARG A 293 -10.68 15.10 -5.34
C ARG A 293 -9.51 15.07 -6.33
N ALA A 294 -8.39 14.45 -5.97
CA ALA A 294 -7.21 14.37 -6.82
C ALA A 294 -7.48 13.65 -8.15
N LEU A 295 -8.33 12.63 -8.16
CA LEU A 295 -8.73 11.94 -9.40
C LEU A 295 -9.68 12.76 -10.28
N ALA A 296 -10.47 13.65 -9.70
CA ALA A 296 -11.37 14.53 -10.43
C ALA A 296 -10.66 15.78 -10.96
N CYS A 297 -9.71 16.31 -10.20
CA CYS A 297 -8.89 17.46 -10.54
C CYS A 297 -7.41 17.07 -10.43
N PRO A 298 -6.89 16.26 -11.38
CA PRO A 298 -5.51 15.81 -11.32
C PRO A 298 -4.57 17.01 -11.32
N PRO A 299 -3.65 17.12 -10.33
CA PRO A 299 -2.67 18.18 -10.30
C PRO A 299 -1.82 18.16 -11.56
N ARG A 300 -1.28 19.32 -11.92
CA ARG A 300 -0.29 19.40 -13.01
C ARG A 300 0.93 18.57 -12.64
N PRO A 301 1.54 17.82 -13.59
CA PRO A 301 2.73 17.05 -13.32
C PRO A 301 3.88 18.00 -12.96
N THR A 302 4.26 18.04 -11.69
CA THR A 302 5.43 18.76 -11.20
C THR A 302 6.65 17.82 -11.18
N PRO A 303 7.89 18.35 -11.20
CA PRO A 303 9.09 17.52 -11.04
C PRO A 303 9.04 16.64 -9.79
N LEU A 304 8.54 17.18 -8.67
CA LEU A 304 8.35 16.42 -7.42
C LEU A 304 7.40 15.23 -7.60
N LEU A 305 6.25 15.44 -8.24
CA LEU A 305 5.31 14.33 -8.50
C LEU A 305 5.94 13.28 -9.42
N ARG A 306 6.83 13.66 -10.34
CA ARG A 306 7.55 12.69 -11.19
C ARG A 306 8.55 11.86 -10.40
N VAL A 307 9.31 12.50 -9.52
CA VAL A 307 10.23 11.79 -8.62
C VAL A 307 9.46 10.83 -7.71
N LEU A 308 8.35 11.28 -7.11
CA LEU A 308 7.51 10.41 -6.29
C LEU A 308 6.89 9.27 -7.11
N GLY A 309 6.48 9.53 -8.36
CA GLY A 309 5.97 8.51 -9.28
C GLY A 309 7.01 7.42 -9.56
N TRP A 310 8.27 7.80 -9.77
CA TRP A 310 9.38 6.87 -9.93
C TRP A 310 9.59 5.97 -8.69
N PHE A 311 9.48 6.52 -7.49
CA PHE A 311 9.46 5.71 -6.26
C PHE A 311 8.21 4.81 -6.17
N GLY A 312 7.11 5.20 -6.81
CA GLY A 312 5.88 4.42 -6.94
C GLY A 312 6.07 3.11 -7.72
N ASP A 313 6.96 3.11 -8.72
CA ASP A 313 7.19 1.97 -9.61
C ASP A 313 7.72 0.74 -8.86
N PHE A 314 8.62 0.96 -7.89
CA PHE A 314 9.23 -0.09 -7.07
C PHE A 314 8.78 -0.03 -5.60
N SER A 315 7.66 0.66 -5.34
CA SER A 315 7.13 0.87 -3.99
C SER A 315 6.91 -0.43 -3.23
N TYR A 316 6.49 -1.48 -3.95
CA TYR A 316 6.19 -2.79 -3.40
C TYR A 316 7.48 -3.53 -2.99
N SER A 317 8.49 -3.55 -3.86
CA SER A 317 9.82 -4.07 -3.53
C SER A 317 10.43 -3.37 -2.31
N LEU A 318 10.41 -2.03 -2.27
CA LEU A 318 10.90 -1.28 -1.12
C LEU A 318 10.16 -1.68 0.17
N TYR A 319 8.84 -1.79 0.08
CA TYR A 319 8.02 -2.18 1.23
C TYR A 319 8.35 -3.59 1.74
N LEU A 320 8.65 -4.56 0.86
CA LEU A 320 8.91 -5.93 1.28
C LEU A 320 10.27 -6.16 1.93
N ILE A 321 11.29 -5.37 1.58
CA ILE A 321 12.68 -5.70 1.97
C ILE A 321 13.33 -4.70 2.92
N HIS A 322 12.72 -3.53 3.16
CA HIS A 322 13.38 -2.46 3.92
C HIS A 322 13.66 -2.85 5.38
N LEU A 323 12.75 -3.54 6.06
CA LEU A 323 12.93 -3.92 7.47
C LEU A 323 14.11 -4.88 7.70
N PRO A 324 14.19 -6.06 7.05
CA PRO A 324 15.32 -6.95 7.23
C PRO A 324 16.64 -6.29 6.81
N LEU A 325 16.60 -5.42 5.80
CA LEU A 325 17.76 -4.62 5.42
C LEU A 325 18.20 -3.66 6.53
N PHE A 326 17.29 -2.90 7.15
CA PHE A 326 17.63 -2.00 8.24
C PHE A 326 18.13 -2.75 9.47
N VAL A 327 17.53 -3.89 9.80
CA VAL A 327 17.96 -4.71 10.94
C VAL A 327 19.37 -5.24 10.71
N CYS A 328 19.65 -5.79 9.53
CA CYS A 328 20.99 -6.26 9.18
C CYS A 328 22.04 -5.13 9.18
N LEU A 329 21.73 -3.97 8.59
CA LEU A 329 22.63 -2.81 8.64
C LEU A 329 22.87 -2.34 10.09
N GLY A 330 21.84 -2.35 10.93
CA GLY A 330 21.94 -2.04 12.35
C GLY A 330 22.82 -3.01 13.12
N SER A 331 22.68 -4.31 12.87
CA SER A 331 23.52 -5.35 13.48
C SER A 331 24.97 -5.25 13.01
N VAL A 332 25.23 -5.08 11.72
CA VAL A 332 26.59 -5.03 11.16
C VAL A 332 27.34 -3.75 11.56
N LEU A 333 26.70 -2.58 11.49
CA LEU A 333 27.38 -1.31 11.70
C LEU A 333 27.41 -0.87 13.16
N PHE A 334 26.39 -1.24 13.93
CA PHE A 334 26.19 -0.74 15.30
C PHE A 334 25.93 -1.84 16.32
N ARG A 335 26.10 -3.12 15.97
CA ARG A 335 25.80 -4.26 16.85
C ARG A 335 24.39 -4.16 17.48
N SER A 336 23.43 -3.73 16.67
CA SER A 336 22.03 -3.54 17.06
C SER A 336 21.80 -2.44 18.12
N GLU A 337 22.79 -1.59 18.42
CA GLU A 337 22.64 -0.47 19.34
C GLU A 337 21.90 0.71 18.68
N LEU A 338 21.00 1.34 19.45
CA LEU A 338 20.27 2.52 19.00
C LEU A 338 21.16 3.76 19.03
N GLN A 339 21.12 4.53 17.95
CA GLN A 339 21.96 5.70 17.76
C GLN A 339 21.26 6.97 18.24
N LEU A 340 21.98 7.81 18.99
CA LEU A 340 21.52 9.17 19.34
C LEU A 340 21.45 10.06 18.09
N SER A 341 22.43 9.92 17.19
CA SER A 341 22.49 10.69 15.95
C SER A 341 21.41 10.24 14.96
N ILE A 342 20.83 11.19 14.22
CA ILE A 342 19.81 10.92 13.20
C ILE A 342 20.43 10.47 11.86
N TRP A 343 21.70 10.78 11.60
CA TRP A 343 22.37 10.54 10.31
C TRP A 343 22.37 9.08 9.84
N PRO A 344 22.55 8.07 10.72
CA PRO A 344 22.44 6.66 10.33
C PRO A 344 21.10 6.32 9.65
N SER A 345 19.99 6.96 10.05
CA SER A 345 18.68 6.70 9.44
C SER A 345 18.61 7.14 7.96
N PHE A 346 19.26 8.26 7.62
CA PHE A 346 19.36 8.71 6.24
C PHE A 346 20.31 7.84 5.43
N ALA A 347 21.43 7.42 6.01
CA ALA A 347 22.38 6.51 5.36
C ALA A 347 21.72 5.17 5.03
N PHE A 348 20.93 4.62 5.96
CA PHE A 348 20.21 3.36 5.75
C PHE A 348 19.16 3.51 4.64
N MET A 349 18.43 4.63 4.58
CA MET A 349 17.50 4.91 3.49
C MET A 349 18.23 5.04 2.13
N ALA A 350 19.40 5.68 2.12
CA ALA A 350 20.23 5.81 0.93
C ALA A 350 20.74 4.45 0.40
N VAL A 351 20.90 3.46 1.27
CA VAL A 351 21.19 2.05 0.88
C VAL A 351 19.93 1.30 0.48
N ALA A 352 18.81 1.50 1.19
CA ALA A 352 17.58 0.76 0.92
C ALA A 352 16.96 1.07 -0.44
N ILE A 353 17.01 2.33 -0.88
CA ILE A 353 16.47 2.74 -2.18
C ILE A 353 17.12 1.98 -3.35
N PRO A 354 18.45 1.96 -3.54
CA PRO A 354 19.08 1.24 -4.64
C PRO A 354 18.93 -0.28 -4.52
N VAL A 355 18.97 -0.85 -3.30
CA VAL A 355 18.74 -2.29 -3.09
C VAL A 355 17.31 -2.67 -3.48
N ALA A 356 16.32 -1.86 -3.10
CA ALA A 356 14.92 -2.06 -3.49
C ALA A 356 14.71 -1.91 -4.99
N TYR A 357 15.37 -0.96 -5.63
CA TYR A 357 15.32 -0.79 -7.08
C TYR A 357 15.91 -2.01 -7.80
N LEU A 358 17.03 -2.55 -7.32
CA LEU A 358 17.62 -3.78 -7.88
C LEU A 358 16.66 -4.97 -7.69
N PHE A 359 16.11 -5.14 -6.49
CA PHE A 359 15.14 -6.19 -6.19
C PHE A 359 13.90 -6.10 -7.10
N TYR A 360 13.41 -4.88 -7.35
CA TYR A 360 12.33 -4.63 -8.30
C TYR A 360 12.67 -5.09 -9.72
N ARG A 361 13.87 -4.78 -10.21
CA ARG A 361 14.31 -5.16 -11.55
C ARG A 361 14.43 -6.67 -11.70
N LEU A 362 14.86 -7.37 -10.64
CA LEU A 362 15.12 -8.82 -10.65
C LEU A 362 13.87 -9.66 -10.42
N PHE A 363 12.94 -9.24 -9.55
CA PHE A 363 11.81 -10.08 -9.13
C PHE A 363 10.45 -9.46 -9.45
N GLU A 364 10.21 -8.20 -9.08
CA GLU A 364 8.89 -7.57 -9.25
C GLU A 364 8.54 -7.32 -10.71
N ARG A 365 9.44 -6.73 -11.50
CA ARG A 365 9.19 -6.41 -12.91
C ARG A 365 8.94 -7.68 -13.75
N PRO A 366 9.73 -8.78 -13.61
CA PRO A 366 9.40 -10.05 -14.25
C PRO A 366 8.04 -10.61 -13.82
N ALA A 367 7.70 -10.56 -12.53
CA ALA A 367 6.40 -11.02 -12.02
C ALA A 367 5.24 -10.20 -12.60
N MET A 368 5.40 -8.89 -12.78
CA MET A 368 4.42 -8.04 -13.46
C MET A 368 4.22 -8.43 -14.92
N THR A 369 5.32 -8.69 -15.66
CA THR A 369 5.23 -9.13 -17.07
C THR A 369 4.59 -10.50 -17.21
N TRP A 370 4.89 -11.43 -16.29
CA TRP A 370 4.27 -12.75 -16.25
C TRP A 370 2.77 -12.66 -15.96
N SER A 371 2.37 -11.87 -14.96
CA SER A 371 0.97 -11.61 -14.64
C SER A 371 0.20 -11.02 -15.83
N ALA A 372 0.80 -10.10 -16.60
CA ALA A 372 0.19 -9.51 -17.79
C ALA A 372 0.02 -10.49 -18.95
N SER A 373 0.85 -11.55 -19.03
CA SER A 373 0.79 -12.57 -20.08
C SER A 373 -0.40 -13.53 -19.95
N LEU A 374 -1.02 -13.60 -18.75
CA LEU A 374 -2.13 -14.49 -18.48
C LEU A 374 -3.42 -13.99 -19.15
N LYS A 375 -3.83 -14.69 -20.21
CA LYS A 375 -5.03 -14.37 -21.00
C LYS A 375 -6.31 -14.77 -20.24
N PRO A 376 -7.42 -14.03 -20.43
CA PRO A 376 -8.71 -14.46 -19.92
C PRO A 376 -9.15 -15.79 -20.48
N THR A 377 -9.69 -16.65 -19.60
CA THR A 377 -10.35 -17.87 -20.03
C THR A 377 -11.54 -17.45 -20.87
N ARG A 378 -11.53 -17.79 -22.16
CA ARG A 378 -12.64 -17.52 -23.07
C ARG A 378 -13.84 -18.29 -22.52
N THR A 379 -14.75 -17.62 -21.81
CA THR A 379 -16.07 -18.18 -21.55
C THR A 379 -16.73 -18.38 -22.90
N THR A 380 -16.92 -19.65 -23.25
CA THR A 380 -17.68 -20.10 -24.41
C THR A 380 -18.94 -19.25 -24.53
N ARG A 381 -19.03 -18.47 -25.62
CA ARG A 381 -20.28 -17.86 -26.06
C ARG A 381 -21.32 -19.00 -26.04
N VAL A 382 -22.35 -18.85 -25.20
CA VAL A 382 -23.56 -19.67 -25.32
C VAL A 382 -24.01 -19.52 -26.76
N ALA A 383 -24.12 -20.65 -27.46
CA ALA A 383 -24.59 -20.70 -28.84
C ALA A 383 -25.92 -19.93 -28.92
N ALA A 384 -26.01 -18.99 -29.85
CA ALA A 384 -27.29 -18.38 -30.19
C ALA A 384 -28.27 -19.50 -30.62
N PRO A 385 -29.54 -19.44 -30.21
CA PRO A 385 -30.53 -20.39 -30.72
C PRO A 385 -30.57 -20.30 -32.25
N ALA A 386 -30.60 -21.45 -32.90
CA ALA A 386 -30.69 -21.55 -34.35
C ALA A 386 -31.90 -20.75 -34.86
N PRO A 387 -31.78 -20.03 -35.99
CA PRO A 387 -32.93 -19.32 -36.56
C PRO A 387 -34.00 -20.35 -36.94
N GLU A 388 -35.22 -20.12 -36.45
CA GLU A 388 -36.42 -20.80 -36.93
C GLU A 388 -36.46 -20.71 -38.46
N GLN A 389 -36.50 -21.86 -39.12
CA GLN A 389 -36.81 -21.95 -40.53
C GLN A 389 -38.29 -21.56 -40.72
N PRO A 390 -38.61 -20.57 -41.57
CA PRO A 390 -40.00 -20.30 -41.91
C PRO A 390 -40.50 -21.37 -42.89
N ALA A 391 -41.60 -22.02 -42.49
CA ALA A 391 -42.61 -22.81 -43.22
C ALA A 391 -42.16 -23.69 -44.40
#